data_AF-A0A3C0FTV8-F1
#
_entry.id   AF-A0A3C0FTV8-F1
#
_cell.length_a   1.000
_cell.length_b   1.000
_cell.length_c   1.000
_cell.angle_alpha   90.00
_cell.angle_beta   90.00
_cell.angle_gamma   90.00
#
_symmetry.space_group_name_H-M   'P 1'
#
loop_
_entity.id
_entity.type
_entity.pdbx_description
1 polymer ?
#
loop_
_entity_poly.entity_id
_entity_poly.type
_entity_poly.pdbx_seq_one_letter_code
_entity_poly.pdbx_strand_id
1 'polypeptide(L)' 'HQYFMKASPVRPGDYIEMFAEIDLLGNLSTCPGGDCSTGHSSDEAACYPLKVEIYETDPALQEKWDWHAPNAYHHP' A
#
# COMPACT_ATOMS: atom_id res chain seq x y z
N HIS A 1 3.30 -24.26 -12.94
CA HIS A 1 2.68 -23.01 -12.48
C HIS A 1 3.74 -21.93 -12.60
N GLN A 2 3.45 -20.87 -13.34
CA GLN A 2 4.36 -19.73 -13.53
C GLN A 2 3.66 -18.47 -13.02
N TYR A 3 4.43 -17.50 -12.55
CA TYR A 3 3.90 -16.17 -12.23
C TYR A 3 3.34 -15.54 -13.50
N PHE A 4 2.13 -15.01 -13.43
CA PHE A 4 1.47 -14.31 -14.52
C PHE A 4 0.68 -13.13 -13.97
N MET A 5 0.32 -12.20 -14.85
CA MET A 5 -0.51 -11.06 -14.53
C MET A 5 -1.76 -11.04 -15.41
N LYS A 6 -2.75 -10.28 -14.98
CA LYS A 6 -4.00 -10.01 -15.70
C LYS A 6 -4.47 -8.60 -15.34
N ALA A 7 -5.41 -8.07 -16.11
CA ALA A 7 -6.08 -6.82 -15.80
C ALA A 7 -6.59 -6.81 -14.35
N SER A 8 -6.19 -5.78 -13.60
CA SER A 8 -6.68 -5.51 -12.26
C SER A 8 -8.19 -5.25 -12.29
N PRO A 9 -8.96 -5.78 -11.33
CA PRO A 9 -10.38 -5.49 -11.23
C PRO A 9 -10.67 -4.09 -10.65
N VAL A 10 -9.65 -3.35 -10.22
CA VAL A 10 -9.79 -2.03 -9.56
C VAL A 10 -10.57 -1.02 -10.42
N ARG A 11 -11.39 -0.19 -9.79
CA ARG A 11 -12.14 0.91 -10.39
C ARG A 11 -11.88 2.21 -9.63
N PRO A 12 -12.10 3.39 -10.24
CA PRO A 12 -12.02 4.65 -9.52
C PRO A 12 -12.96 4.64 -8.31
N GLY A 13 -12.40 4.91 -7.12
CA GLY A 13 -13.12 4.86 -5.85
C GLY A 13 -12.81 3.63 -5.01
N ASP A 14 -12.28 2.55 -5.59
CA ASP A 14 -11.73 1.44 -4.81
C ASP A 14 -10.48 1.90 -4.05
N TYR A 15 -10.32 1.43 -2.81
CA TYR A 15 -9.17 1.77 -1.98
C TYR A 15 -8.76 0.60 -1.08
N ILE A 16 -7.51 0.67 -0.62
CA ILE A 16 -6.99 -0.13 0.48
C ILE A 16 -6.62 0.86 1.57
N GLU A 17 -7.18 0.68 2.76
CA GLU A 17 -6.86 1.48 3.94
C GLU A 17 -6.01 0.65 4.89
N MET A 18 -5.04 1.29 5.53
CA MET A 18 -4.08 0.65 6.42
C MET A 18 -3.99 1.45 7.72
N PHE A 19 -3.83 0.76 8.84
CA PHE A 19 -3.48 1.37 10.11
C PHE A 19 -1.96 1.30 10.31
N ALA A 20 -1.32 2.44 10.59
CA ALA A 20 0.11 2.49 10.83
C ALA A 20 0.39 2.14 12.29
N GLU A 21 0.77 0.88 12.56
CA GLU A 21 1.11 0.40 13.92
C GLU A 21 2.43 0.94 14.47
N ILE A 22 3.25 1.56 13.62
CA ILE A 22 4.46 2.29 13.98
C ILE A 22 4.60 3.50 13.06
N ASP A 23 5.53 4.40 13.37
CA ASP A 23 5.89 5.48 12.45
C ASP A 23 6.46 4.93 11.14
N LEU A 24 5.82 5.29 10.02
CA LEU A 24 6.21 4.84 8.68
C LEU A 24 6.61 6.02 7.80
N LEU A 25 7.71 5.86 7.07
CA LEU A 25 7.98 6.63 5.87
C LEU A 25 7.45 5.85 4.66
N GLY A 26 6.26 6.23 4.18
CA GLY A 26 5.63 5.57 3.04
C GLY A 26 6.33 5.86 1.71
N ASN A 27 6.37 4.87 0.83
CA ASN A 27 6.83 5.01 -0.55
C ASN A 27 5.84 4.29 -1.49
N LEU A 28 5.33 5.00 -2.49
CA LEU A 28 4.37 4.49 -3.46
C LEU A 28 4.80 4.86 -4.87
N SER A 29 4.75 3.89 -5.78
CA SER A 29 5.04 4.08 -7.20
C SER A 29 3.79 3.81 -8.03
N THR A 30 3.43 4.76 -8.89
CA THR A 30 2.43 4.54 -9.94
C THR A 30 3.04 3.66 -11.02
N CYS A 31 2.66 2.37 -11.04
CA CYS A 31 3.27 1.39 -11.94
C CYS A 31 3.10 1.80 -13.42
N PRO A 32 4.18 1.81 -14.22
CA PRO A 32 4.09 2.05 -15.67
C PRO A 32 3.28 0.98 -16.42
N GLY A 33 2.99 -0.18 -15.82
CA GLY A 33 2.10 -1.19 -16.39
C GLY A 33 0.60 -0.85 -16.30
N GLY A 34 0.21 0.28 -15.69
CA GLY A 34 -1.19 0.62 -15.49
C GLY A 34 -1.94 -0.43 -14.66
N ASP A 35 -3.01 -0.98 -15.23
CA ASP A 35 -3.79 -2.08 -14.62
C ASP A 35 -3.21 -3.48 -14.89
N CYS A 36 -2.03 -3.57 -15.51
CA CYS A 36 -1.34 -4.80 -15.92
C CYS A 36 -2.11 -5.64 -16.96
N SER A 37 -3.01 -5.06 -17.75
CA SER A 37 -3.77 -5.77 -18.80
C SER A 37 -2.98 -6.03 -20.08
N THR A 38 -1.92 -5.26 -20.36
CA THR A 38 -1.15 -5.31 -21.62
C THR A 38 0.26 -5.87 -21.45
N GLY A 39 1.01 -5.41 -20.44
CA GLY A 39 2.44 -5.66 -20.27
C GLY A 39 2.97 -5.17 -18.91
N HIS A 40 4.19 -5.59 -18.54
CA HIS A 40 4.88 -5.09 -17.36
C HIS A 40 5.90 -4.02 -17.79
N SER A 41 6.00 -2.91 -17.04
CA SER A 41 6.99 -1.85 -17.28
C SER A 41 7.06 -1.38 -18.75
N SER A 42 5.90 -1.08 -19.31
CA SER A 42 5.76 -0.60 -20.69
C SER A 42 5.33 0.87 -20.70
N ASP A 43 5.79 1.64 -21.69
CA ASP A 43 5.30 3.01 -21.92
C ASP A 43 3.97 3.03 -22.70
N GLU A 44 3.44 1.86 -23.07
CA GLU A 44 2.22 1.71 -23.87
C GLU A 44 0.94 1.67 -23.01
N ALA A 45 1.06 1.31 -21.72
CA ALA A 45 -0.10 1.15 -20.85
C ALA A 45 -0.69 2.51 -20.45
N ALA A 46 -2.02 2.59 -20.45
CA ALA A 46 -2.70 3.75 -19.87
C ALA A 46 -2.42 3.81 -18.37
N CYS A 47 -1.73 4.86 -17.94
CA CYS A 47 -1.35 5.08 -16.55
C CYS A 47 -2.17 6.21 -15.93
N TYR A 48 -2.38 6.09 -14.63
CA TYR A 48 -3.19 7.03 -13.84
C TYR A 48 -2.50 7.31 -12.50
N PRO A 49 -2.69 8.50 -11.90
CA PRO A 49 -2.17 8.79 -10.58
C PRO A 49 -2.84 7.93 -9.51
N LEU A 50 -2.11 7.66 -8.43
CA LEU A 50 -2.64 7.07 -7.20
C LEU A 50 -2.77 8.17 -6.14
N LYS A 51 -3.83 8.11 -5.33
CA LYS A 51 -4.09 9.05 -4.24
C LYS A 51 -3.71 8.41 -2.91
N VAL A 52 -3.00 9.15 -2.07
CA VAL A 52 -2.73 8.80 -0.67
C VAL A 52 -3.36 9.86 0.20
N GLU A 53 -4.11 9.43 1.22
CA GLU A 53 -4.70 10.28 2.24
C GLU A 53 -4.25 9.76 3.60
N ILE A 54 -3.91 10.69 4.50
CA ILE A 54 -3.48 10.37 5.86
C ILE A 54 -4.54 10.91 6.81
N TYR A 55 -5.04 10.04 7.67
CA TYR A 55 -6.04 10.37 8.69
C TYR A 55 -5.47 10.09 10.06
N GLU A 56 -5.84 10.93 11.02
CA GLU A 56 -5.49 10.74 12.43
C GLU A 56 -6.77 10.39 13.21
N THR A 57 -6.68 9.35 14.03
CA THR A 57 -7.79 8.92 14.91
C THR A 57 -7.85 9.79 16.15
N ASP A 58 -8.98 9.75 16.86
CA ASP A 58 -9.13 10.43 18.15
C ASP A 58 -7.97 10.04 19.10
N PRO A 59 -7.23 11.01 19.67
CA PRO A 59 -6.13 10.74 20.61
C PRO A 59 -6.52 9.82 21.76
N ALA A 60 -7.77 9.88 22.24
CA ALA A 60 -8.26 9.01 23.31
C ALA A 60 -8.38 7.52 22.90
N LEU A 61 -8.46 7.22 21.60
CA LEU A 61 -8.36 5.86 21.07
C LEU A 61 -6.90 5.42 20.94
N GLN A 62 -6.02 6.34 20.54
CA GLN A 62 -4.59 6.06 20.39
C GLN A 62 -3.93 5.70 21.74
N GLU A 63 -4.32 6.38 22.83
CA GLU A 63 -3.84 6.08 24.20
C GLU A 63 -4.20 4.68 24.68
N LYS A 64 -5.27 4.09 24.14
CA LYS A 64 -5.75 2.74 24.52
C LYS A 64 -5.20 1.64 23.61
N TRP A 65 -4.50 2.02 22.55
CA TRP A 65 -3.96 1.08 21.59
C TRP A 65 -2.69 0.41 22.13
N ASP A 66 -2.59 -0.90 21.96
CA ASP A 66 -1.39 -1.67 22.36
C ASP A 66 -0.32 -1.55 21.27
N TRP A 67 0.50 -0.51 21.36
CA TRP A 67 1.58 -0.25 20.40
C TRP A 67 2.66 -1.32 20.50
N HIS A 68 2.93 -2.02 19.39
CA HIS A 68 3.83 -3.18 19.39
C HIS A 68 5.31 -2.79 19.53
N ALA A 69 6.00 -3.49 20.43
CA ALA A 69 7.45 -3.39 20.58
C ALA A 69 8.18 -4.24 19.51
N PRO A 70 9.44 -3.90 19.19
CA PRO A 70 10.30 -4.78 18.39
C PRO A 70 10.42 -6.18 19.00
N ASN A 71 10.84 -7.13 18.17
CA ASN A 71 11.08 -8.50 18.63
C ASN A 71 12.10 -8.52 19.79
N ALA A 72 11.79 -9.25 20.87
CA ALA A 72 12.62 -9.31 22.08
C ALA A 72 13.83 -10.25 21.98
N TYR A 73 14.06 -10.91 20.83
CA TYR A 73 15.23 -11.76 20.65
C TYR A 73 16.52 -10.93 20.63
N HIS A 74 17.44 -11.26 21.53
CA HIS A 74 18.79 -10.72 21.50
C HIS A 74 19.71 -11.66 20.71
N HIS A 75 20.22 -11.16 19.59
CA HIS A 75 21.30 -11.87 18.89
C HIS A 75 22.56 -11.88 19.77
N PRO A 76 23.26 -13.03 19.90
CA PRO A 76 24.50 -13.12 20.67
C PRO A 76 25.63 -12.27 20.10
#